data_AF-A0A7C7VP82-F1
#
_entry.id   AF-A0A7C7VP82-F1
#
_cell.length_a   1.000
_cell.length_b   1.000
_cell.length_c   1.000
_cell.angle_alpha   90.00
_cell.angle_beta   90.00
_cell.angle_gamma   90.00
#
_symmetry.space_group_name_H-M   'P 1'
#
loop_
_entity.id
_entity.type
_entity.pdbx_description
1 polymer ?
#
loop_
_entity_poly.entity_id
_entity_poly.type
_entity_poly.pdbx_seq_one_letter_code
_entity_poly.pdbx_strand_id
1 'polypeptide(L)'
;MENFNLTFSSILKPRDKGSVGRMPEEEGFLVVALGSTNPVKREATERAFMRVFGEVKVIPVEVSSGVPPQPVGEQVMTGAINRAYASLKLVPYAKFGVGIEGGLLFFSKNYYLAGFVAIVDRSGRISTGMSGWFECPKNFVSSLLKGKELGDLVDELTGRKDTKKKEGAIGFFTRGIVNRSDLYEHGILMALAKFISPIWPE
;
A
#
# COMPACT_ATOMS: atom_id res chain seq x y z
N MET A 1 -35.86 7.62 -29.61
CA MET A 1 -36.41 6.69 -28.60
C MET A 1 -36.64 5.37 -29.31
N GLU A 2 -35.80 4.38 -29.06
CA GLU A 2 -36.11 2.99 -29.39
C GLU A 2 -35.22 2.10 -28.50
N ASN A 3 -35.88 1.33 -27.64
CA ASN A 3 -35.28 0.43 -26.68
C ASN A 3 -34.82 -0.84 -27.39
N PHE A 4 -33.55 -1.22 -27.24
CA PHE A 4 -33.09 -2.56 -27.55
C PHE A 4 -32.50 -3.21 -26.30
N ASN A 5 -33.37 -3.95 -25.61
CA ASN A 5 -32.99 -4.99 -24.66
C ASN A 5 -32.46 -6.18 -25.44
N LEU A 6 -31.16 -6.46 -25.33
CA LEU A 6 -30.59 -7.75 -25.70
C LEU A 6 -29.91 -8.35 -24.47
N THR A 7 -30.60 -9.33 -23.90
CA THR A 7 -30.16 -10.23 -22.84
C THR A 7 -28.91 -11.00 -23.26
N PHE A 8 -27.79 -10.75 -22.61
CA PHE A 8 -26.60 -11.62 -22.67
C PHE A 8 -26.85 -12.87 -21.82
N SER A 9 -27.52 -13.88 -22.38
CA SER A 9 -27.68 -15.20 -21.74
C SER A 9 -27.24 -16.38 -22.62
N SER A 10 -26.22 -16.20 -23.47
CA SER A 10 -25.62 -17.35 -24.14
C SER A 10 -24.14 -17.07 -24.42
N ILE A 11 -23.29 -17.60 -23.54
CA ILE A 11 -21.94 -18.17 -23.74
C ILE A 11 -21.28 -18.19 -22.34
N LEU A 12 -21.80 -19.02 -21.44
CA LEU A 12 -21.04 -19.51 -20.28
C LEU A 12 -21.63 -20.89 -19.94
N LYS A 13 -20.81 -21.94 -20.11
CA LYS A 13 -21.13 -23.31 -19.65
C LYS A 13 -21.39 -23.30 -18.13
N PRO A 14 -22.21 -24.23 -17.60
CA PRO A 14 -22.56 -24.25 -16.18
C PRO A 14 -21.29 -24.52 -15.36
N ARG A 15 -20.86 -23.51 -14.57
CA ARG A 15 -19.98 -23.72 -13.42
C ARG A 15 -20.86 -23.90 -12.18
N ASP A 16 -20.40 -24.79 -11.32
CA ASP A 16 -21.02 -25.23 -10.08
C ASP A 16 -21.84 -24.17 -9.36
N LYS A 17 -23.05 -24.57 -8.93
CA LYS A 17 -23.84 -23.87 -7.92
C LYS A 17 -23.15 -24.00 -6.56
N GLY A 18 -22.00 -23.35 -6.40
CA GLY A 18 -21.36 -23.10 -5.11
C GLY A 18 -21.67 -21.68 -4.67
N SER A 19 -22.52 -21.53 -3.66
CA SER A 19 -22.75 -20.34 -2.82
C SER A 19 -22.39 -18.98 -3.45
N VAL A 20 -23.39 -18.28 -3.97
CA VAL A 20 -23.29 -16.82 -4.15
C VAL A 20 -23.16 -16.22 -2.75
N GLY A 21 -21.92 -15.97 -2.30
CA GLY A 21 -21.66 -15.26 -1.05
C GLY A 21 -22.31 -13.89 -1.09
N ARG A 22 -22.85 -13.43 0.05
CA ARG A 22 -23.46 -12.10 0.18
C ARG A 22 -22.46 -11.01 -0.21
N MET A 23 -22.96 -9.88 -0.70
CA MET A 23 -22.09 -8.72 -0.93
C MET A 23 -21.54 -8.23 0.43
N PRO A 24 -20.27 -7.80 0.53
CA PRO A 24 -19.62 -7.45 1.80
C PRO A 24 -20.36 -6.38 2.62
N GLU A 25 -21.15 -5.51 1.97
CA GLU A 25 -21.98 -4.52 2.67
C GLU A 25 -23.07 -5.15 3.55
N GLU A 26 -23.51 -6.37 3.24
CA GLU A 26 -24.46 -7.14 4.05
C GLU A 26 -23.80 -7.88 5.23
N GLU A 27 -22.47 -7.99 5.24
CA GLU A 27 -21.69 -8.67 6.31
C GLU A 27 -21.14 -7.69 7.37
N GLY A 28 -21.34 -6.38 7.19
CA GLY A 28 -21.09 -5.36 8.23
C GLY A 28 -19.63 -4.96 8.45
N PHE A 29 -18.67 -5.50 7.69
CA PHE A 29 -17.25 -5.12 7.79
C PHE A 29 -16.81 -4.17 6.68
N LEU A 30 -15.80 -3.34 6.99
CA LEU A 30 -15.27 -2.35 6.06
C LEU A 30 -14.25 -2.98 5.09
N VAL A 31 -14.47 -2.82 3.79
CA VAL A 31 -13.56 -3.32 2.74
C VAL A 31 -12.54 -2.25 2.32
N VAL A 32 -11.26 -2.62 2.32
CA VAL A 32 -10.12 -1.79 1.91
C VAL A 32 -9.41 -2.44 0.72
N ALA A 33 -9.23 -1.72 -0.38
CA ALA A 33 -8.40 -2.17 -1.49
C ALA A 33 -6.94 -1.75 -1.24
N LEU A 34 -6.00 -2.69 -1.37
CA LEU A 34 -4.57 -2.42 -1.23
C LEU A 34 -3.89 -2.60 -2.59
N GLY A 35 -3.23 -1.56 -3.09
CA GLY A 35 -2.47 -1.56 -4.34
C GLY A 35 -1.12 -2.29 -4.27
N SER A 36 -1.07 -3.44 -3.61
CA SER A 36 0.08 -4.33 -3.55
C SER A 36 -0.32 -5.74 -3.08
N THR A 37 0.37 -6.76 -3.59
CA THR A 37 0.30 -8.15 -3.11
C THR A 37 1.38 -8.50 -2.08
N ASN A 38 2.21 -7.54 -1.66
CA ASN A 38 3.26 -7.79 -0.68
C ASN A 38 2.66 -8.10 0.71
N PRO A 39 3.01 -9.24 1.34
CA PRO A 39 2.44 -9.65 2.62
C PRO A 39 2.68 -8.64 3.76
N VAL A 40 3.83 -7.96 3.77
CA VAL A 40 4.17 -6.93 4.77
C VAL A 40 3.25 -5.72 4.65
N LYS A 41 2.98 -5.28 3.42
CA LYS A 41 2.07 -4.15 3.17
C LYS A 41 0.63 -4.52 3.54
N ARG A 42 0.23 -5.77 3.26
CA ARG A 42 -1.06 -6.31 3.65
C ARG A 42 -1.23 -6.34 5.16
N GLU A 43 -0.29 -6.95 5.87
CA GLU A 43 -0.30 -7.02 7.34
C GLU A 43 -0.37 -5.63 7.98
N ALA A 44 0.47 -4.70 7.50
CA ALA A 44 0.46 -3.31 7.98
C ALA A 44 -0.90 -2.62 7.76
N THR A 45 -1.52 -2.85 6.60
CA THR A 45 -2.85 -2.30 6.27
C THR A 45 -3.93 -2.91 7.16
N GLU A 46 -3.93 -4.23 7.34
CA GLU A 46 -4.86 -4.94 8.22
C GLU A 46 -4.74 -4.42 9.66
N ARG A 47 -3.52 -4.33 10.22
CA ARG A 47 -3.25 -3.80 11.56
C ARG A 47 -3.76 -2.37 11.75
N ALA A 48 -3.38 -1.46 10.85
CA ALA A 48 -3.74 -0.04 10.96
C ALA A 48 -5.25 0.20 10.81
N PHE A 49 -5.89 -0.39 9.80
CA PHE A 49 -7.32 -0.23 9.59
C PHE A 49 -8.14 -0.92 10.68
N MET A 50 -7.70 -2.08 11.17
CA MET A 50 -8.39 -2.77 12.26
C MET A 50 -8.37 -1.96 13.56
N ARG A 51 -7.23 -1.33 13.87
CA ARG A 51 -7.07 -0.45 15.03
C ARG A 51 -8.01 0.75 15.01
N VAL A 52 -8.36 1.25 13.83
CA VAL A 52 -9.13 2.48 13.64
C VAL A 52 -10.63 2.20 13.45
N PHE A 53 -10.98 1.18 12.66
CA PHE A 53 -12.35 0.93 12.22
C PHE A 53 -12.95 -0.38 12.76
N GLY A 54 -12.20 -1.18 13.51
CA GLY A 54 -12.65 -2.50 13.98
C GLY A 54 -12.51 -3.56 12.89
N GLU A 55 -13.54 -4.37 12.66
CA GLU A 55 -13.45 -5.46 11.69
C GLU A 55 -13.33 -4.93 10.25
N VAL A 56 -12.23 -5.32 9.57
CA VAL A 56 -11.92 -4.89 8.19
C VAL A 56 -11.48 -6.07 7.33
N LYS A 57 -11.78 -5.98 6.03
CA LYS A 57 -11.29 -6.91 5.01
C LYS A 57 -10.40 -6.18 4.02
N VAL A 58 -9.11 -6.52 4.02
CA VAL A 58 -8.14 -5.98 3.07
C VAL A 58 -8.07 -6.87 1.84
N ILE A 59 -8.36 -6.30 0.67
CA ILE A 59 -8.29 -6.96 -0.63
C ILE A 59 -7.03 -6.48 -1.36
N PRO A 60 -5.95 -7.29 -1.40
CA PRO A 60 -4.74 -6.94 -2.14
C PRO A 60 -4.99 -7.10 -3.65
N VAL A 61 -4.54 -6.12 -4.43
CA VAL A 61 -4.55 -6.15 -5.88
C VAL A 61 -3.19 -5.73 -6.43
N GLU A 62 -2.74 -6.42 -7.49
CA GLU A 62 -1.51 -6.09 -8.18
C GLU A 62 -1.76 -4.91 -9.13
N VAL A 63 -1.02 -3.82 -8.93
CA VAL A 63 -1.13 -2.58 -9.72
C VAL A 63 0.26 -1.98 -9.94
N SER A 64 0.44 -1.31 -11.08
CA SER A 64 1.66 -0.54 -11.34
C SER A 64 1.67 0.74 -10.50
N SER A 65 2.85 1.13 -10.00
CA SER A 65 3.07 2.43 -9.38
C SER A 65 3.26 3.56 -10.40
N GLY A 66 3.57 3.22 -11.66
CA GLY A 66 3.91 4.21 -12.69
C GLY A 66 5.23 4.95 -12.46
N VAL A 67 6.07 4.49 -11.52
CA VAL A 67 7.40 5.04 -11.20
C VAL A 67 8.45 3.91 -11.18
N PRO A 68 9.76 4.22 -11.23
CA PRO A 68 10.81 3.20 -11.20
C PRO A 68 10.76 2.28 -9.96
N PRO A 69 11.34 1.07 -10.02
CA PRO A 69 11.35 0.12 -8.89
C PRO A 69 11.98 0.65 -7.60
N GLN A 70 12.93 1.57 -7.71
CA GLN A 70 13.52 2.31 -6.59
C GLN A 70 13.20 3.81 -6.73
N PRO A 71 12.03 4.27 -6.24
CA PRO A 71 11.64 5.67 -6.35
C PRO A 71 12.49 6.59 -5.48
N VAL A 72 12.71 7.81 -5.97
CA VAL A 72 13.47 8.87 -5.28
C VAL A 72 12.67 10.17 -5.27
N GLY A 73 12.70 10.88 -4.14
CA GLY A 73 12.03 12.17 -3.97
C GLY A 73 10.51 12.06 -4.17
N GLU A 74 9.96 12.94 -5.00
CA GLU A 74 8.51 13.00 -5.27
C GLU A 74 7.95 11.73 -5.92
N GLN A 75 8.79 10.93 -6.58
CA GLN A 75 8.36 9.66 -7.19
C GLN A 75 7.78 8.69 -6.15
N VAL A 76 8.25 8.74 -4.90
CA VAL A 76 7.72 7.91 -3.82
C VAL A 76 6.25 8.26 -3.56
N MET A 77 5.93 9.55 -3.51
CA MET A 77 4.56 10.04 -3.35
C MET A 77 3.70 9.68 -4.56
N THR A 78 4.18 9.97 -5.77
CA THR A 78 3.48 9.63 -7.02
C THR A 78 3.14 8.14 -7.10
N GLY A 79 4.10 7.27 -6.78
CA GLY A 79 3.90 5.82 -6.77
C GLY A 79 2.80 5.37 -5.80
N ALA A 80 2.81 5.91 -4.56
CA ALA A 80 1.79 5.62 -3.57
C ALA A 80 0.39 6.08 -4.03
N ILE A 81 0.28 7.30 -4.56
CA ILE A 81 -1.00 7.85 -5.04
C ILE A 81 -1.57 7.01 -6.20
N ASN A 82 -0.73 6.69 -7.19
CA ASN A 82 -1.13 5.87 -8.33
C ASN A 82 -1.66 4.50 -7.90
N ARG A 83 -0.97 3.84 -6.95
CA ARG A 83 -1.40 2.56 -6.39
C ARG A 83 -2.75 2.67 -5.68
N ALA A 84 -2.95 3.74 -4.90
CA ALA A 84 -4.19 3.95 -4.14
C ALA A 84 -5.39 4.06 -5.08
N TYR A 85 -5.33 4.94 -6.08
CA TYR A 85 -6.40 5.10 -7.08
C TYR A 85 -6.64 3.84 -7.89
N ALA A 86 -5.57 3.20 -8.39
CA ALA A 86 -5.68 1.98 -9.18
C ALA A 86 -6.36 0.86 -8.36
N SER A 87 -6.00 0.71 -7.09
CA SER A 87 -6.60 -0.30 -6.21
C SER A 87 -8.09 -0.06 -5.96
N LEU A 88 -8.49 1.18 -5.68
CA LEU A 88 -9.89 1.54 -5.46
C LEU A 88 -10.74 1.29 -6.72
N LYS A 89 -10.16 1.56 -7.90
CA LYS A 89 -10.81 1.28 -9.19
C LYS A 89 -11.04 -0.21 -9.43
N LEU A 90 -10.09 -1.07 -9.07
CA LEU A 90 -10.16 -2.51 -9.31
C LEU A 90 -11.04 -3.28 -8.32
N VAL A 91 -11.36 -2.71 -7.15
CA VAL A 91 -12.22 -3.33 -6.15
C VAL A 91 -13.44 -2.43 -5.92
N PRO A 92 -14.49 -2.46 -6.76
CA PRO A 92 -15.56 -1.46 -6.78
C PRO A 92 -16.35 -1.27 -5.48
N TYR A 93 -16.41 -2.31 -4.65
CA TYR A 93 -17.10 -2.31 -3.35
C TYR A 93 -16.18 -1.92 -2.17
N ALA A 94 -14.90 -1.64 -2.41
CA ALA A 94 -14.03 -1.11 -1.36
C ALA A 94 -14.38 0.35 -1.02
N LYS A 95 -14.39 0.69 0.27
CA LYS A 95 -14.60 2.06 0.76
C LYS A 95 -13.36 2.94 0.58
N PHE A 96 -12.18 2.33 0.77
CA PHE A 96 -10.88 2.98 0.65
C PHE A 96 -9.95 2.23 -0.30
N GLY A 97 -9.09 2.97 -0.99
CA GLY A 97 -7.94 2.47 -1.72
C GLY A 97 -6.67 2.93 -1.03
N VAL A 98 -5.71 2.02 -0.86
CA VAL A 98 -4.47 2.24 -0.13
C VAL A 98 -3.31 1.96 -1.06
N GLY A 99 -2.41 2.93 -1.18
CA GLY A 99 -1.13 2.78 -1.87
C GLY A 99 0.02 3.04 -0.92
N ILE A 100 1.02 2.16 -0.95
CA ILE A 100 2.21 2.24 -0.10
C ILE A 100 3.43 2.11 -1.02
N GLU A 101 4.35 3.05 -0.94
CA GLU A 101 5.59 3.04 -1.73
C GLU A 101 6.80 3.33 -0.85
N GLY A 102 7.83 2.48 -0.95
CA GLY A 102 9.10 2.72 -0.26
C GLY A 102 10.08 3.43 -1.17
N GLY A 103 10.90 4.33 -0.65
CA GLY A 103 11.91 4.97 -1.46
C GLY A 103 12.88 5.85 -0.70
N LEU A 104 13.63 6.66 -1.46
CA LEU A 104 14.66 7.55 -0.93
C LEU A 104 14.17 9.00 -0.91
N LEU A 105 14.40 9.68 0.20
CA LEU A 105 14.12 11.09 0.36
C LEU A 105 15.42 11.81 0.71
N PHE A 106 15.71 12.91 0.03
CA PHE A 106 16.87 13.75 0.33
C PHE A 106 16.47 14.85 1.31
N PHE A 107 17.12 14.88 2.48
CA PHE A 107 16.86 15.87 3.51
C PHE A 107 18.16 16.20 4.26
N SER A 108 18.41 17.48 4.55
CA SER A 108 19.59 17.93 5.30
C SER A 108 20.92 17.28 4.83
N LYS A 109 21.17 17.28 3.52
CA LYS A 109 22.37 16.70 2.86
C LYS A 109 22.52 15.18 2.95
N ASN A 110 21.55 14.46 3.49
CA ASN A 110 21.55 13.01 3.58
C ASN A 110 20.35 12.39 2.84
N TYR A 111 20.48 11.12 2.49
CA TYR A 111 19.37 10.32 1.99
C TYR A 111 18.78 9.52 3.13
N TYR A 112 17.45 9.46 3.17
CA TYR A 112 16.68 8.72 4.14
C TYR A 112 15.79 7.70 3.43
N LEU A 113 15.59 6.55 4.08
CA LEU A 113 14.67 5.52 3.65
C LEU A 113 13.35 5.70 4.39
N ALA A 114 12.25 5.76 3.64
CA ALA A 114 10.91 5.92 4.19
C ALA A 114 9.86 5.20 3.32
N GLY A 115 8.68 5.02 3.91
CA GLY A 115 7.45 4.59 3.25
C GLY A 115 6.46 5.74 3.14
N PHE A 116 6.05 6.07 1.93
CA PHE A 116 4.94 6.99 1.70
C PHE A 116 3.63 6.22 1.53
N VAL A 117 2.55 6.76 2.08
CA VAL A 117 1.21 6.16 2.04
C VAL A 117 0.21 7.18 1.50
N ALA A 118 -0.65 6.72 0.60
CA ALA A 118 -1.83 7.45 0.14
C ALA A 118 -3.08 6.62 0.37
N ILE A 119 -4.13 7.27 0.90
CA ILE A 119 -5.44 6.69 1.11
C ILE A 119 -6.46 7.55 0.36
N VAL A 120 -7.24 6.92 -0.49
CA VAL A 120 -8.30 7.57 -1.28
C VAL A 120 -9.65 6.93 -0.97
N ASP A 121 -10.71 7.74 -0.90
CA ASP A 121 -12.08 7.24 -0.78
C ASP A 121 -12.89 7.42 -2.07
N ARG A 122 -14.12 6.90 -2.08
CA ARG A 122 -15.04 6.98 -3.24
C ARG A 122 -15.48 8.39 -3.59
N SER A 123 -15.40 9.34 -2.66
CA SER A 123 -15.73 10.75 -2.92
C SER A 123 -14.57 11.51 -3.59
N GLY A 124 -13.42 10.85 -3.77
CA GLY A 124 -12.22 11.47 -4.32
C GLY A 124 -11.36 12.19 -3.28
N ARG A 125 -11.71 12.10 -1.99
CA ARG A 125 -10.85 12.63 -0.93
C ARG A 125 -9.57 11.81 -0.88
N ILE A 126 -8.45 12.51 -0.77
CA ILE A 126 -7.13 11.92 -0.58
C ILE A 126 -6.55 12.40 0.74
N SER A 127 -5.91 11.48 1.46
CA SER A 127 -5.03 11.79 2.57
C SER A 127 -3.73 11.01 2.42
N THR A 128 -2.65 11.65 2.84
CA THR A 128 -1.31 11.09 2.72
C THR A 128 -0.64 11.06 4.08
N GLY A 129 0.27 10.12 4.23
CA GLY A 129 1.05 9.93 5.44
C GLY A 129 2.41 9.35 5.08
N MET A 130 3.32 9.40 6.04
CA MET A 130 4.65 8.86 5.88
C MET A 130 5.02 8.06 7.12
N SER A 131 5.73 6.95 6.91
CA SER A 131 6.36 6.22 8.00
C SER A 131 7.43 7.06 8.68
N GLY A 132 7.99 6.53 9.78
CA GLY A 132 9.31 6.99 10.22
C GLY A 132 10.34 6.89 9.10
N TRP A 133 11.36 7.74 9.18
CA TRP A 133 12.54 7.74 8.32
C TRP A 133 13.78 7.29 9.09
N PHE A 134 14.73 6.69 8.39
CA PHE A 134 16.07 6.41 8.93
C PHE A 134 17.12 6.69 7.85
N GLU A 135 18.31 7.11 8.28
CA GLU A 135 19.39 7.45 7.37
C GLU A 135 19.76 6.24 6.51
N CYS A 136 19.86 6.45 5.20
CA CYS A 136 20.35 5.46 4.26
C CYS A 136 21.86 5.29 4.46
N PRO A 137 22.38 4.05 4.61
CA PRO A 137 23.81 3.80 4.63
C PRO A 137 24.50 4.44 3.41
N LYS A 138 25.58 5.20 3.63
CA LYS A 138 26.27 5.95 2.57
C LYS A 138 26.74 5.08 1.40
N ASN A 139 27.15 3.85 1.69
CA ASN A 139 27.57 2.86 0.70
C ASN A 139 26.41 2.35 -0.19
N PHE A 140 25.15 2.51 0.23
CA PHE A 140 23.98 2.12 -0.57
C PHE A 140 23.52 3.22 -1.51
N VAL A 141 23.74 4.50 -1.15
CA VAL A 141 23.20 5.66 -1.86
C VAL A 141 23.52 5.63 -3.37
N SER A 142 24.78 5.46 -3.75
CA SER A 142 25.15 5.48 -5.18
C SER A 142 24.45 4.39 -5.99
N SER A 143 24.35 3.18 -5.44
CA SER A 143 23.69 2.05 -6.10
C SER A 143 22.19 2.27 -6.22
N LEU A 144 21.55 2.77 -5.16
CA LEU A 144 20.13 3.07 -5.14
C LEU A 144 19.75 4.17 -6.13
N LEU A 145 20.56 5.24 -6.21
CA LEU A 145 20.37 6.32 -7.19
C LEU A 145 20.57 5.85 -8.64
N LYS A 146 21.31 4.77 -8.86
CA LYS A 146 21.44 4.10 -10.17
C LYS A 146 20.31 3.11 -10.45
N GLY A 147 19.29 3.04 -9.58
CA GLY A 147 18.10 2.22 -9.77
C GLY A 147 18.19 0.81 -9.21
N LYS A 148 19.27 0.44 -8.49
CA LYS A 148 19.30 -0.83 -7.76
C LYS A 148 18.26 -0.81 -6.64
N GLU A 149 17.57 -1.91 -6.42
CA GLU A 149 16.59 -1.98 -5.33
C GLU A 149 17.27 -2.11 -3.96
N LEU A 150 16.71 -1.46 -2.95
CA LEU A 150 17.14 -1.61 -1.56
C LEU A 150 17.09 -3.05 -1.07
N GLY A 151 16.07 -3.81 -1.48
CA GLY A 151 15.93 -5.22 -1.09
C GLY A 151 17.14 -6.04 -1.51
N ASP A 152 17.64 -5.82 -2.73
CA ASP A 152 18.78 -6.57 -3.26
C ASP A 152 20.08 -6.21 -2.53
N LEU A 153 20.27 -4.93 -2.18
CA LEU A 153 21.41 -4.48 -1.39
C LEU A 153 21.42 -5.06 0.03
N VAL A 154 20.24 -5.19 0.65
CA VAL A 154 20.12 -5.81 1.98
C VAL A 154 20.34 -7.31 1.90
N ASP A 155 19.80 -7.98 0.87
CA ASP A 155 20.02 -9.40 0.62
C ASP A 155 21.53 -9.68 0.43
N GLU A 156 22.23 -8.87 -0.36
CA GLU A 156 23.69 -8.95 -0.54
C GLU A 156 24.47 -8.73 0.76
N LEU A 157 24.08 -7.72 1.56
CA LEU A 157 24.75 -7.42 2.82
C LEU A 157 24.58 -8.54 3.85
N THR A 158 23.43 -9.19 3.86
CA THR A 158 23.03 -10.15 4.91
C THR A 158 23.22 -11.61 4.51
N GLY A 159 23.47 -11.88 3.22
CA GLY A 159 23.49 -13.24 2.67
C GLY A 159 22.11 -13.93 2.66
N ARG A 160 21.02 -13.17 2.87
CA ARG A 160 19.64 -13.67 2.88
C ARG A 160 18.94 -13.39 1.55
N LYS A 161 17.74 -13.94 1.36
CA LYS A 161 16.88 -13.70 0.20
C LYS A 161 15.51 -13.20 0.61
N ASP A 162 14.91 -12.36 -0.25
CA ASP A 162 13.55 -11.85 -0.13
C ASP A 162 13.31 -11.06 1.17
N THR A 163 14.33 -10.37 1.69
CA THR A 163 14.19 -9.57 2.93
C THR A 163 13.12 -8.50 2.81
N LYS A 164 12.85 -8.03 1.59
CA LYS A 164 11.77 -7.08 1.26
C LYS A 164 10.35 -7.60 1.55
N LYS A 165 10.16 -8.91 1.69
CA LYS A 165 8.87 -9.54 2.06
C LYS A 165 8.81 -9.99 3.53
N LYS A 166 9.82 -9.62 4.34
CA LYS A 166 9.95 -9.98 5.76
C LYS A 166 10.23 -8.72 6.58
N GLU A 167 11.28 -8.76 7.39
CA GLU A 167 11.69 -7.69 8.32
C GLU A 167 12.13 -6.38 7.64
N GLY A 168 12.56 -6.44 6.37
CA GLY A 168 13.08 -5.30 5.61
C GLY A 168 14.37 -4.70 6.19
N ALA A 169 14.93 -3.69 5.50
CA ALA A 169 16.17 -3.02 5.92
C ALA A 169 16.11 -2.53 7.39
N ILE A 170 14.98 -1.94 7.80
CA ILE A 170 14.79 -1.43 9.15
C ILE A 170 14.86 -2.54 10.21
N GLY A 171 14.32 -3.74 9.92
CA GLY A 171 14.39 -4.89 10.82
C GLY A 171 15.82 -5.32 11.06
N PHE A 172 16.67 -5.34 10.02
CA PHE A 172 18.09 -5.63 10.18
C PHE A 172 18.81 -4.57 11.01
N PHE A 173 18.66 -3.30 10.63
CA PHE A 173 19.44 -2.22 11.26
C PHE A 173 19.00 -1.92 12.70
N THR A 174 17.74 -2.22 13.05
CA THR A 174 17.25 -2.10 14.43
C THR A 174 17.33 -3.39 15.23
N ARG A 175 17.90 -4.47 14.66
CA ARG A 175 17.98 -5.81 15.29
C ARG A 175 16.60 -6.33 15.73
N GLY A 176 15.59 -6.12 14.88
CA GLY A 176 14.23 -6.61 15.07
C GLY A 176 13.35 -5.76 16.00
N ILE A 177 13.86 -4.64 16.54
CA ILE A 177 13.06 -3.74 17.40
C ILE A 177 11.93 -3.09 16.60
N VAL A 178 12.20 -2.71 15.34
CA VAL A 178 11.21 -2.19 14.40
C VAL A 178 11.30 -2.98 13.11
N ASN A 179 10.22 -3.64 12.71
CA ASN A 179 10.14 -4.33 11.42
C ASN A 179 9.43 -3.47 10.37
N ARG A 180 9.41 -3.96 9.13
CA ARG A 180 8.80 -3.24 8.01
C ARG A 180 7.27 -3.14 8.10
N SER A 181 6.59 -4.09 8.73
CA SER A 181 5.14 -4.01 8.98
C SER A 181 4.84 -2.89 9.97
N ASP A 182 5.63 -2.76 11.05
CA ASP A 182 5.49 -1.66 12.02
C ASP A 182 5.72 -0.28 11.37
N LEU A 183 6.76 -0.20 10.52
CA LEU A 183 7.09 1.01 9.77
C LEU A 183 5.91 1.46 8.89
N TYR A 184 5.31 0.53 8.14
CA TYR A 184 4.17 0.87 7.28
C TYR A 184 2.87 1.08 8.05
N GLU A 185 2.61 0.34 9.14
CA GLU A 185 1.45 0.58 9.99
C GLU A 185 1.44 2.03 10.47
N HIS A 186 2.59 2.54 10.94
CA HIS A 186 2.73 3.93 11.35
C HIS A 186 2.38 4.90 10.22
N GLY A 187 2.91 4.69 9.02
CA GLY A 187 2.60 5.55 7.86
C GLY A 187 1.13 5.55 7.47
N ILE A 188 0.46 4.40 7.60
CA ILE A 188 -0.98 4.26 7.33
C ILE A 188 -1.80 5.00 8.38
N LEU A 189 -1.44 4.89 9.66
CA LEU A 189 -2.09 5.64 10.75
C LEU A 189 -1.96 7.15 10.54
N MET A 190 -0.81 7.64 10.08
CA MET A 190 -0.64 9.06 9.72
C MET A 190 -1.57 9.45 8.55
N ALA A 191 -1.65 8.60 7.52
CA ALA A 191 -2.51 8.84 6.35
C ALA A 191 -4.03 8.73 6.67
N LEU A 192 -4.41 8.13 7.79
CA LEU A 192 -5.80 8.05 8.22
C LEU A 192 -6.27 9.32 8.94
N ALA A 193 -5.37 10.21 9.37
CA ALA A 193 -5.69 11.38 10.20
C ALA A 193 -6.84 12.23 9.62
N LYS A 194 -6.81 12.56 8.33
CA LYS A 194 -7.88 13.34 7.66
C LYS A 194 -9.22 12.62 7.62
N PHE A 195 -9.22 11.30 7.60
CA PHE A 195 -10.45 10.50 7.52
C PHE A 195 -11.12 10.27 8.87
N ILE A 196 -10.36 10.35 9.96
CA ILE A 196 -10.83 9.94 11.30
C ILE A 196 -10.93 11.10 12.28
N SER A 197 -10.23 12.21 12.02
CA SER A 197 -10.25 13.36 12.91
C SER A 197 -11.57 14.13 12.76
N PRO A 198 -12.35 14.32 13.84
CA PRO A 198 -13.57 15.13 13.81
C PRO A 198 -13.27 16.63 13.73
N ILE A 199 -12.00 17.02 13.84
CA ILE A 199 -11.53 18.41 13.88
C ILE A 199 -10.50 18.70 12.78
N TRP A 200 -10.50 17.91 11.70
CA TRP A 200 -9.66 18.19 10.54
C TRP A 200 -10.14 19.50 9.87
N PRO A 201 -9.29 20.54 9.78
CA PRO A 201 -9.67 21.77 9.08
C PRO A 201 -9.64 21.54 7.56
N GLU A 202 -10.67 22.01 6.85
CA GLU A 202 -10.70 22.05 5.38
C GLU A 202 -9.97 23.28 4.82
#